data_AF-A0A924GU02-F1
#
_entry.id   AF-A0A924GU02-F1
#
_cell.length_a   1.000
_cell.length_b   1.000
_cell.length_c   1.000
_cell.angle_alpha   90.00
_cell.angle_beta   90.00
_cell.angle_gamma   90.00
#
_symmetry.space_group_name_H-M   'P 1'
#
loop_
_entity.id
_entity.type
_entity.pdbx_description
1 polymer ?
#
loop_
_entity_poly.entity_id
_entity_poly.type
_entity_poly.pdbx_seq_one_letter_code
_entity_poly.pdbx_strand_id
1 'polypeptide(L)'
;MTPPPVSHHEVLPFAACTADDWLPAVKTLPASAFRNFSQLLQGMKLIHTDSGNALSLSPPHERVLARALGLPQGDGLIPWAALQQLQAGGQTGGQAWAYLTPCHWAMGREHATLSD
;
A
#
# COMPACT_ATOMS: atom_id res chain seq x y z
N MET A 1 19.41 27.04 9.50
CA MET A 1 18.12 26.48 9.06
C MET A 1 18.01 25.09 9.66
N THR A 2 17.14 24.92 10.64
CA THR A 2 16.85 23.62 11.25
C THR A 2 16.13 22.73 10.23
N PRO A 3 16.52 21.46 10.04
CA PRO A 3 15.75 20.56 9.20
C PRO A 3 14.33 20.42 9.77
N PRO A 4 13.29 20.33 8.93
CA PRO A 4 11.93 20.09 9.40
C PRO A 4 11.89 18.77 10.20
N PRO A 5 11.02 18.67 11.22
CA PRO A 5 10.87 17.44 11.99
C PRO A 5 10.49 16.29 11.05
N VAL A 6 11.10 15.12 11.27
CA VAL A 6 10.80 13.92 10.49
C VAL A 6 9.40 13.46 10.89
N SER A 7 8.42 13.64 10.02
CA SER A 7 7.07 13.08 10.23
C SER A 7 7.12 11.58 9.98
N HIS A 8 7.03 10.78 11.05
CA HIS A 8 6.87 9.35 10.94
C HIS A 8 5.43 9.02 10.52
N HIS A 9 5.28 8.44 9.33
CA HIS A 9 4.02 7.90 8.85
C HIS A 9 4.05 6.39 9.00
N GLU A 10 3.19 5.84 9.86
CA GLU A 10 2.98 4.40 9.97
C GLU A 10 1.81 4.00 9.08
N VAL A 11 2.03 2.97 8.26
CA VAL A 11 1.00 2.36 7.42
C VAL A 11 0.92 0.89 7.83
N LEU A 12 -0.26 0.44 8.24
CA LEU A 12 -0.54 -0.97 8.48
C LEU A 12 -1.21 -1.57 7.23
N PRO A 13 -0.45 -2.22 6.32
CA PRO A 13 -1.03 -2.80 5.13
C PRO A 13 -1.95 -3.97 5.49
N PHE A 14 -2.96 -4.22 4.66
CA PHE A 14 -3.90 -5.33 4.80
C PHE A 14 -4.71 -5.36 6.12
N ALA A 15 -4.81 -4.23 6.83
CA ALA A 15 -5.62 -4.12 8.05
C ALA A 15 -7.13 -4.05 7.78
N ALA A 16 -7.53 -3.70 6.55
CA ALA A 16 -8.94 -3.70 6.16
C ALA A 16 -9.38 -5.13 5.83
N CYS A 17 -10.31 -5.66 6.61
CA CYS A 17 -10.94 -6.95 6.34
C CYS A 17 -12.40 -6.73 5.92
N THR A 18 -12.79 -7.31 4.78
CA THR A 18 -14.16 -7.28 4.26
C THR A 18 -14.92 -8.58 4.50
N ALA A 19 -14.27 -9.60 5.08
CA ALA A 19 -14.88 -10.90 5.36
C ALA A 19 -15.84 -10.82 6.55
N ASP A 20 -17.03 -11.41 6.46
CA ASP A 20 -18.08 -11.30 7.47
C ASP A 20 -17.69 -11.83 8.87
N ASP A 21 -16.69 -12.70 8.93
CA ASP A 21 -16.21 -13.37 10.15
C ASP A 21 -15.07 -12.62 10.87
N TRP A 22 -14.66 -11.45 10.37
CA TRP A 22 -13.55 -10.68 10.94
C TRP A 22 -13.80 -10.31 12.41
N LEU A 23 -15.02 -9.90 12.76
CA LEU A 23 -15.35 -9.44 14.11
C LEU A 23 -15.39 -10.61 15.12
N PRO A 24 -16.04 -11.76 14.84
CA PRO A 24 -15.88 -12.97 15.63
C PRO A 24 -14.41 -13.37 15.84
N ALA A 25 -13.59 -13.39 14.78
CA ALA A 25 -12.18 -13.76 14.88
C ALA A 25 -11.41 -12.83 15.82
N VAL A 26 -11.60 -11.51 15.69
CA VAL A 26 -10.98 -10.51 16.58
C VAL A 26 -11.41 -10.70 18.04
N LYS A 27 -12.67 -11.05 18.30
CA LYS A 27 -13.20 -11.29 19.66
C LYS A 27 -12.62 -12.52 20.34
N THR A 28 -12.11 -13.50 19.59
CA THR A 28 -11.45 -14.69 20.16
C THR A 28 -10.02 -14.44 20.60
N LEU A 29 -9.41 -13.33 20.18
CA LEU A 29 -8.04 -13.00 20.56
C LEU A 29 -7.94 -12.61 22.05
N PRO A 30 -6.82 -12.94 22.72
CA PRO A 30 -6.60 -12.51 24.09
C PRO A 30 -6.67 -10.98 24.23
N ALA A 31 -7.16 -10.48 25.36
CA ALA A 31 -7.23 -9.03 25.61
C ALA A 31 -5.85 -8.33 25.52
N SER A 32 -4.75 -9.06 25.73
CA SER A 32 -3.39 -8.56 25.55
C SER A 32 -2.99 -8.35 24.09
N ALA A 33 -3.68 -8.97 23.12
CA ALA A 33 -3.34 -8.92 21.70
C ALA A 33 -3.37 -7.49 21.14
N PHE A 34 -4.21 -6.62 21.71
CA PHE A 34 -4.37 -5.23 21.26
C PHE A 34 -3.80 -4.19 22.23
N ARG A 35 -3.06 -4.59 23.29
CA ARG A 35 -2.60 -3.67 24.34
C ARG A 35 -1.87 -2.45 23.76
N ASN A 36 -0.82 -2.69 22.98
CA ASN A 36 0.01 -1.63 22.42
C ASN A 36 -0.75 -0.80 21.38
N PHE A 37 -1.59 -1.46 20.58
CA PHE A 37 -2.40 -0.79 19.56
C PHE A 37 -3.45 0.14 20.19
N SER A 38 -4.16 -0.32 21.23
CA SER A 38 -5.11 0.50 21.97
C SER A 38 -4.44 1.68 22.68
N GLN A 39 -3.24 1.48 23.25
CA GLN A 39 -2.45 2.56 23.85
C GLN A 39 -2.03 3.61 22.82
N LEU A 40 -1.59 3.16 21.64
CA LEU A 40 -1.25 4.04 20.52
C LEU A 40 -2.45 4.88 20.08
N LEU A 41 -3.62 4.23 19.91
CA LEU A 41 -4.84 4.91 19.45
C LEU A 41 -5.39 5.96 20.43
N GLN A 42 -5.15 5.82 21.74
CA GLN A 42 -5.62 6.81 22.74
C GLN A 42 -5.04 8.23 22.50
N GLY A 43 -3.84 8.32 21.92
CA GLY A 43 -3.22 9.60 21.57
C GLY A 43 -3.61 10.12 20.18
N MET A 44 -4.39 9.37 19.41
CA MET A 44 -4.67 9.65 18.01
C MET A 44 -6.10 10.16 17.78
N LYS A 45 -6.25 11.06 16.81
CA LYS A 45 -7.55 11.52 16.32
C LYS A 45 -7.71 11.07 14.88
N LEU A 46 -8.86 10.49 14.54
CA LEU A 46 -9.21 10.22 13.15
C LEU A 46 -9.31 11.55 12.39
N ILE A 47 -8.46 11.73 11.38
CA ILE A 47 -8.44 12.92 10.53
C ILE A 47 -9.04 12.66 9.15
N HIS A 48 -9.02 11.42 8.69
CA HIS A 48 -9.44 11.04 7.36
C HIS A 48 -9.75 9.54 7.30
N THR A 49 -10.78 9.18 6.54
CA THR A 49 -11.10 7.79 6.18
C THR A 49 -10.89 7.63 4.68
N ASP A 50 -10.00 6.71 4.30
CA ASP A 50 -9.73 6.40 2.91
C ASP A 50 -10.64 5.23 2.46
N SER A 51 -11.73 5.57 1.77
CA SER A 51 -12.69 4.60 1.22
C SER A 51 -12.39 4.34 -0.26
N GLY A 52 -12.57 3.10 -0.72
CA GLY A 52 -12.35 2.76 -2.13
C GLY A 52 -13.01 1.44 -2.52
N ASN A 53 -13.05 1.19 -3.83
CA ASN A 53 -13.53 -0.07 -4.40
C ASN A 53 -12.52 -1.20 -4.11
N ALA A 54 -13.01 -2.39 -3.75
CA ALA A 54 -12.18 -3.59 -3.59
C ALA A 54 -11.45 -4.00 -4.89
N LEU A 55 -11.99 -3.61 -6.05
CA LEU A 55 -11.38 -3.85 -7.37
C LEU A 55 -10.46 -2.71 -7.85
N SER A 56 -10.21 -1.70 -7.01
CA SER A 56 -9.23 -0.64 -7.30
C SER A 56 -7.84 -1.25 -7.47
N LEU A 57 -7.12 -0.81 -8.49
CA LEU A 57 -5.75 -1.25 -8.77
C LEU A 57 -4.73 -0.69 -7.78
N SER A 58 -5.06 0.42 -7.11
CA SER A 58 -4.26 1.01 -6.04
C SER A 58 -4.87 0.71 -4.67
N PRO A 59 -4.32 -0.25 -3.89
CA PRO A 59 -4.86 -0.58 -2.57
C PRO A 59 -4.75 0.59 -1.58
N PRO A 60 -5.52 0.59 -0.47
CA PRO A 60 -5.56 1.72 0.47
C PRO A 60 -4.19 2.16 0.98
N HIS A 61 -3.31 1.20 1.29
CA HIS A 61 -1.97 1.50 1.80
C HIS A 61 -1.08 2.21 0.76
N GLU A 62 -1.24 1.90 -0.53
CA GLU A 62 -0.55 2.62 -1.60
C GLU A 62 -1.09 4.04 -1.76
N ARG A 63 -2.41 4.24 -1.71
CA ARG A 63 -3.01 5.59 -1.80
C ARG A 63 -2.57 6.49 -0.65
N VAL A 64 -2.56 5.95 0.57
CA VAL A 64 -2.09 6.66 1.77
C VAL A 64 -0.62 7.04 1.63
N LEU A 65 0.23 6.12 1.20
CA LEU A 65 1.65 6.39 0.99
C LEU A 65 1.87 7.44 -0.12
N ALA A 66 1.17 7.31 -1.25
CA ALA A 66 1.24 8.27 -2.36
C ALA A 66 0.86 9.68 -1.90
N ARG A 67 -0.21 9.80 -1.09
CA ARG A 67 -0.63 11.07 -0.51
C ARG A 67 0.42 11.67 0.42
N ALA A 68 1.01 10.86 1.31
CA ALA A 68 2.05 11.30 2.23
C ALA A 68 3.31 11.80 1.49
N LEU A 69 3.59 11.23 0.31
CA LEU A 69 4.69 11.61 -0.56
C LEU A 69 4.34 12.72 -1.57
N GLY A 70 3.11 13.21 -1.59
CA GLY A 70 2.66 14.23 -2.55
C GLY A 70 2.57 13.75 -4.00
N LEU A 71 2.44 12.44 -4.22
CA LEU A 71 2.33 11.83 -5.54
C LEU A 71 0.90 11.89 -6.11
N PRO A 72 0.74 11.86 -7.44
CA PRO A 72 -0.56 11.66 -8.06
C PRO A 72 -1.14 10.29 -7.67
N GLN A 73 -2.45 10.25 -7.40
CA GLN A 73 -3.19 9.09 -6.90
C GLN A 73 -4.17 8.53 -7.95
N GLY A 74 -3.77 8.49 -9.23
CA GLY A 74 -4.57 7.82 -10.26
C GLY A 74 -4.61 6.31 -9.99
N ASP A 75 -5.79 5.70 -10.06
CA ASP A 75 -5.96 4.27 -9.78
C ASP A 75 -5.11 3.41 -10.74
N GLY A 76 -4.19 2.63 -10.19
CA GLY A 76 -3.20 1.84 -10.96
C GLY A 76 -2.11 2.68 -11.64
N LEU A 77 -2.05 4.00 -11.40
CA LEU A 77 -1.15 4.95 -12.06
C LEU A 77 -0.23 5.69 -11.09
N ILE A 78 -0.13 5.22 -9.83
CA ILE A 78 0.82 5.80 -8.87
C ILE A 78 2.26 5.55 -9.39
N PRO A 79 3.10 6.59 -9.53
CA PRO A 79 4.36 6.50 -10.28
C PRO A 79 5.51 5.91 -9.45
N TRP A 80 5.30 4.73 -8.85
CA TRP A 80 6.27 4.06 -7.97
C TRP A 80 7.62 3.82 -8.64
N ALA A 81 7.61 3.27 -9.86
CA ALA A 81 8.83 2.99 -10.61
C ALA A 81 9.62 4.28 -10.96
N ALA A 82 8.92 5.37 -11.29
CA ALA A 82 9.57 6.65 -11.53
C ALA A 82 10.16 7.23 -10.24
N LEU A 83 9.43 7.16 -9.12
CA LEU A 83 9.95 7.60 -7.82
C LEU A 83 11.22 6.83 -7.45
N GLN A 84 11.22 5.50 -7.59
CA GLN A 84 12.39 4.68 -7.30
C GLN A 84 13.59 5.04 -8.18
N GLN A 85 13.36 5.28 -9.48
CA GLN A 85 14.43 5.70 -10.37
C GLN A 85 15.03 7.05 -9.99
N LEU A 86 14.18 8.01 -9.57
CA LEU A 86 14.64 9.31 -9.07
C LEU A 86 15.45 9.17 -7.78
N GLN A 87 14.99 8.31 -6.85
CA GLN A 87 15.70 8.02 -5.59
C GLN A 87 17.04 7.33 -5.81
N ALA A 88 17.17 6.53 -6.88
CA ALA A 88 18.43 5.91 -7.29
C ALA A 88 19.40 6.90 -7.97
N GLY A 89 19.05 8.19 -8.08
CA GLY A 89 19.87 9.21 -8.74
C GLY A 89 19.72 9.24 -10.26
N GLY A 90 18.76 8.49 -10.81
CA GLY A 90 18.43 8.52 -12.22
C GLY A 90 17.61 9.75 -12.62
N GLN A 91 17.47 9.98 -13.93
CA GLN A 91 16.61 11.00 -14.49
C GLN A 91 15.36 10.35 -15.09
N THR A 92 14.19 10.74 -14.61
CA THR A 92 12.90 10.23 -15.11
C THR A 92 12.33 11.10 -16.23
N GLY A 93 12.52 12.41 -16.13
CA GLY A 93 11.95 13.39 -17.06
C GLY A 93 10.42 13.32 -17.11
N GLY A 94 9.86 13.45 -18.32
CA GLY A 94 8.44 13.24 -18.60
C GLY A 94 8.11 11.84 -19.14
N GLN A 95 8.99 10.86 -18.95
CA GLN A 95 8.81 9.50 -19.47
C GLN A 95 8.00 8.63 -18.50
N ALA A 96 7.31 7.63 -19.03
CA ALA A 96 6.66 6.60 -18.24
C ALA A 96 7.70 5.57 -17.74
N TRP A 97 7.52 5.11 -16.50
CA TRP A 97 8.36 4.09 -15.87
C TRP A 97 7.48 3.00 -15.29
N ALA A 98 7.95 1.75 -15.38
CA ALA A 98 7.23 0.58 -14.88
C ALA A 98 8.20 -0.43 -14.26
N TYR A 99 7.69 -1.26 -13.34
CA TYR A 99 8.37 -2.46 -12.90
C TYR A 99 8.16 -3.59 -13.91
N LEU A 100 9.23 -4.34 -14.19
CA LEU A 100 9.19 -5.49 -15.07
C LEU A 100 9.68 -6.71 -14.28
N THR A 101 8.82 -7.70 -14.15
CA THR A 101 9.17 -9.02 -13.62
C THR A 101 9.06 -10.02 -14.76
N PRO A 102 10.19 -10.44 -15.37
CA PRO A 102 10.18 -11.50 -16.36
C PRO A 102 9.57 -12.78 -15.79
N CYS A 103 8.98 -13.60 -16.67
CA CYS A 103 8.37 -14.87 -16.31
C CYS A 103 8.45 -15.83 -17.50
N HIS A 104 8.34 -17.13 -17.23
CA HIS A 104 8.31 -18.15 -18.26
C HIS A 104 6.89 -18.55 -18.60
N TRP A 105 6.59 -18.62 -19.90
CA TRP A 105 5.32 -19.11 -20.42
C TRP A 105 5.51 -20.43 -21.14
N ALA A 106 4.80 -21.45 -20.68
CA ALA A 106 4.64 -22.71 -21.40
C ALA A 106 3.27 -22.72 -22.07
N MET A 107 3.26 -22.70 -23.41
CA MET A 107 2.02 -22.67 -24.20
C MET A 107 1.70 -24.07 -24.73
N GLY A 108 0.58 -24.64 -24.27
CA GLY A 108 -0.03 -25.83 -24.83
C GLY A 108 -1.14 -25.49 -25.85
N ARG A 109 -1.82 -26.51 -26.39
CA ARG A 109 -2.93 -26.30 -27.34
C ARG A 109 -4.15 -25.59 -26.75
N GLU A 110 -4.47 -25.86 -25.49
CA GLU A 110 -5.71 -25.42 -24.80
C GLU A 110 -5.41 -24.72 -23.46
N HIS A 111 -4.14 -24.63 -23.06
CA HIS A 111 -3.73 -24.06 -21.78
C HIS A 111 -2.44 -23.26 -21.93
N ALA A 112 -2.30 -22.25 -21.08
CA ALA A 112 -1.08 -21.50 -20.89
C ALA A 112 -0.71 -21.60 -19.41
N THR A 113 0.53 -21.99 -19.14
CA THR A 113 1.05 -22.05 -17.77
C THR A 113 2.09 -20.96 -17.62
N LEU A 114 1.90 -20.15 -16.58
CA LEU A 114 2.86 -19.15 -16.13
C LEU A 114 3.70 -19.75 -14.99
N SER A 115 5.02 -19.74 -15.14
CA SER A 115 5.98 -20.02 -14.07
C SER A 115 6.92 -18.82 -13.85
N ASP A 116 7.74 -18.90 -12.81
CA ASP A 116 8.66 -17.83 -12.39
C ASP A 116 9.79 -17.55 -13.40
#